data_AF-A0A916YGZ7-F1
#
_entry.id   AF-A0A916YGZ7-F1
#
_cell.length_a   1.000
_cell.length_b   1.000
_cell.length_c   1.000
_cell.angle_alpha   90.00
_cell.angle_beta   90.00
_cell.angle_gamma   90.00
#
_symmetry.space_group_name_H-M   'P 1'
#
loop_
_entity.id
_entity.type
_entity.pdbx_description
1 polymer ?
#
loop_
_entity_poly.entity_id
_entity_poly.type
_entity_poly.pdbx_seq_one_letter_code
_entity_poly.pdbx_strand_id
1 'polypeptide(L)'
;MGMRALFLTPLLLLGAACTQVVADEPESTGEVVAPDALTSSSISIDSDACTAAGGFLDRRGRANTLMCVHPYADAGKQCTDNQQCDGKCVAAPDDGPDGEVVGTCQADDALFGCYAEVVDGKLVRAICVD
;
A
#
# COMPACT_ATOMS: atom_id res chain seq x y z
N MET A 1 18.42 -27.24 -28.78
CA MET A 1 19.14 -26.83 -30.00
C MET A 1 18.31 -25.79 -30.74
N GLY A 2 18.86 -24.59 -30.97
CA GLY A 2 18.20 -23.57 -31.78
C GLY A 2 18.73 -22.16 -31.49
N MET A 3 20.05 -21.97 -31.61
CA MET A 3 20.72 -20.67 -31.50
C MET A 3 20.65 -19.97 -32.85
N ARG A 4 20.15 -18.73 -32.91
CA ARG A 4 20.24 -17.89 -34.12
C ARG A 4 20.94 -16.57 -33.81
N ALA A 5 21.87 -16.28 -34.71
CA ALA A 5 23.03 -15.44 -34.53
C ALA A 5 22.75 -13.94 -34.66
N LEU A 6 23.42 -13.20 -33.78
CA LEU A 6 24.23 -12.00 -34.01
C LEU A 6 24.18 -11.37 -35.41
N PHE A 7 23.79 -10.09 -35.44
CA PHE A 7 24.28 -9.14 -36.44
C PHE A 7 24.92 -7.94 -35.73
N LEU A 8 26.25 -7.95 -35.71
CA LEU A 8 27.09 -6.77 -35.52
C LEU A 8 27.14 -5.99 -36.84
N THR A 9 26.95 -4.67 -36.80
CA THR A 9 27.57 -3.76 -37.78
C THR A 9 28.11 -2.50 -37.09
N PRO A 10 29.36 -2.08 -37.38
CA PRO A 10 30.08 -0.98 -36.74
C PRO A 10 30.12 0.29 -37.61
N LEU A 11 31.05 1.21 -37.28
CA LEU A 11 31.57 2.38 -38.06
C LEU A 11 30.69 3.65 -38.01
N LEU A 12 31.21 4.88 -37.89
CA LEU A 12 32.54 5.44 -37.58
C LEU A 12 32.36 6.97 -37.47
N LEU A 13 33.02 7.56 -36.47
CA LEU A 13 33.80 8.81 -36.48
C LEU A 13 33.29 10.17 -37.04
N LEU A 14 33.82 11.21 -36.36
CA LEU A 14 34.23 12.55 -36.80
C LEU A 14 33.25 13.73 -36.69
N GLY A 15 33.70 14.78 -36.00
CA GLY A 15 33.33 16.15 -36.35
C GLY A 15 33.27 17.13 -35.18
N ALA A 16 34.41 17.68 -34.78
CA ALA A 16 34.48 18.90 -33.97
C ALA A 16 34.04 20.13 -34.78
N ALA A 17 33.26 21.03 -34.18
CA ALA A 17 33.42 22.49 -34.33
C ALA A 17 32.41 23.26 -33.47
N CYS A 18 32.91 24.29 -32.81
CA CYS A 18 32.20 25.26 -31.99
C CYS A 18 31.20 26.09 -32.79
N THR A 19 30.07 26.43 -32.18
CA THR A 19 29.51 27.80 -32.23
C THR A 19 28.52 27.97 -31.10
N GLN A 20 28.89 28.84 -30.18
CA GLN A 20 28.05 29.45 -29.16
C GLN A 20 27.20 30.53 -29.83
N VAL A 21 25.88 30.32 -29.91
CA VAL A 21 24.92 31.39 -30.18
C VAL A 21 24.32 31.77 -28.84
N VAL A 22 24.72 32.95 -28.37
CA VAL A 22 24.00 33.73 -27.38
C VAL A 22 22.94 34.50 -28.16
N ALA A 23 21.67 34.28 -27.84
CA ALA A 23 20.57 35.11 -28.31
C ALA A 23 19.52 35.18 -27.21
N ASP A 24 19.43 36.40 -26.65
CA ASP A 24 18.31 37.00 -25.90
C ASP A 24 17.62 36.19 -24.80
N GLU A 25 17.95 36.55 -23.56
CA GLU A 25 17.11 36.36 -22.38
C GLU A 25 15.81 37.16 -22.52
N PRO A 26 14.62 36.54 -22.49
CA PRO A 26 13.47 37.23 -21.97
C PRO A 26 13.64 37.35 -20.45
N GLU A 27 13.74 38.60 -19.98
CA GLU A 27 13.59 38.97 -18.58
C GLU A 27 12.20 38.52 -18.10
N SER A 28 12.09 37.26 -17.67
CA SER A 28 10.98 36.76 -16.89
C SER A 28 11.34 37.07 -15.44
N THR A 29 10.72 38.11 -14.90
CA THR A 29 10.73 38.43 -13.47
C THR A 29 10.03 37.28 -12.72
N GLY A 30 10.74 36.17 -12.58
CA GLY A 30 10.41 35.09 -11.70
C GLY A 30 10.76 35.56 -10.30
N GLU A 31 9.78 36.09 -9.59
CA GLU A 31 9.78 36.07 -8.14
C GLU A 31 9.88 34.60 -7.74
N VAL A 32 11.10 34.15 -7.44
CA VAL A 32 11.38 32.86 -6.82
C VAL A 32 10.90 32.98 -5.39
N VAL A 33 9.60 32.83 -5.18
CA VAL A 33 9.09 32.47 -3.87
C VAL A 33 9.61 31.05 -3.64
N ALA A 34 10.68 30.95 -2.86
CA ALA A 34 11.17 29.68 -2.39
C ALA A 34 9.98 28.90 -1.80
N PRO A 35 9.69 27.67 -2.25
CA PRO A 35 8.78 26.84 -1.48
C PRO A 35 9.42 26.68 -0.12
N ASP A 36 8.70 27.11 0.91
CA ASP A 36 9.01 26.95 2.33
C ASP A 36 9.16 25.44 2.60
N ALA A 37 10.35 24.92 2.30
CA ALA A 37 10.78 23.62 2.72
C ALA A 37 10.88 23.71 4.25
N LEU A 38 10.23 22.74 4.92
CA LEU A 38 10.11 22.54 6.37
C LEU A 38 8.77 22.90 7.02
N THR A 39 7.64 22.94 6.28
CA THR A 39 6.40 22.47 6.91
C THR A 39 6.48 20.95 7.05
N SER A 40 6.51 20.45 8.28
CA SER A 40 6.32 19.02 8.56
C SER A 40 5.13 18.55 7.74
N SER A 41 5.38 17.71 6.73
CA SER A 41 4.32 17.01 6.01
C SER A 41 3.73 15.97 6.95
N SER A 42 2.99 16.43 7.95
CA SER A 42 1.91 15.64 8.52
C SER A 42 0.98 15.38 7.35
N ILE A 43 0.97 14.15 6.84
CA ILE A 43 -0.12 13.68 5.98
C ILE A 43 -1.37 13.82 6.84
N SER A 44 -2.09 14.93 6.65
CA SER A 44 -3.38 15.14 7.29
C SER A 44 -4.38 14.27 6.55
N ILE A 45 -4.99 13.31 7.25
CA ILE A 45 -6.08 12.51 6.69
C ILE A 45 -7.31 13.42 6.55
N ASP A 46 -7.90 13.41 5.36
CA ASP A 46 -9.16 14.09 5.09
C ASP A 46 -10.33 13.31 5.72
N SER A 47 -10.90 13.88 6.78
CA SER A 47 -12.02 13.28 7.52
C SER A 47 -13.28 13.19 6.68
N ASP A 48 -13.58 14.23 5.88
CA ASP A 48 -14.83 14.29 5.12
C ASP A 48 -14.78 13.29 3.97
N ALA A 49 -13.62 13.18 3.30
CA ALA A 49 -13.40 12.14 2.30
C ALA A 49 -13.50 10.73 2.91
N CYS A 50 -12.97 10.52 4.11
CA CYS A 50 -13.06 9.23 4.80
C CYS A 50 -14.53 8.83 5.06
N THR A 51 -15.32 9.74 5.63
CA THR A 51 -16.74 9.48 5.91
C THR A 51 -17.55 9.33 4.62
N ALA A 52 -17.26 10.12 3.58
CA ALA A 52 -17.92 9.99 2.28
C ALA A 52 -17.65 8.64 1.60
N ALA A 53 -16.49 8.02 1.86
CA ALA A 53 -16.16 6.67 1.40
C ALA A 53 -16.78 5.55 2.26
N GLY A 54 -17.52 5.89 3.33
CA GLY A 54 -18.12 4.93 4.25
C GLY A 54 -17.19 4.49 5.39
N GLY A 55 -16.05 5.16 5.57
CA GLY A 55 -15.12 4.92 6.66
C GLY A 55 -15.35 5.83 7.87
N PHE A 56 -14.51 5.63 8.89
CA PHE A 56 -14.40 6.50 10.06
C PHE A 56 -12.94 6.67 10.45
N LEU A 57 -12.62 7.80 11.07
CA LEU A 57 -11.27 8.04 11.58
C LEU A 57 -11.07 7.28 12.88
N ASP A 58 -10.01 6.48 12.95
CA ASP A 58 -9.63 5.74 14.15
C ASP A 58 -8.11 5.71 14.33
N ARG A 59 -7.65 5.52 15.56
CA ARG A 59 -6.23 5.36 15.87
C ARG A 59 -5.90 3.90 16.07
N ARG A 60 -4.97 3.40 15.26
CA ARG A 60 -4.62 1.98 15.25
C ARG A 60 -3.13 1.78 15.56
N GLY A 61 -2.83 0.58 16.05
CA GLY A 61 -1.47 0.18 16.36
C GLY A 61 -0.86 0.83 17.59
N ARG A 62 0.32 0.36 18.03
CA ARG A 62 1.06 0.99 19.15
C ARG A 62 1.48 2.42 18.83
N ALA A 63 1.72 2.73 17.56
CA ALA A 63 2.06 4.08 17.11
C ALA A 63 0.86 5.07 17.22
N ASN A 64 -0.35 4.59 17.48
CA ASN A 64 -1.58 5.41 17.49
C ASN A 64 -1.77 6.19 16.19
N THR A 65 -1.43 5.56 15.06
CA THR A 65 -1.53 6.15 13.74
C THR A 65 -3.01 6.40 13.44
N LEU A 66 -3.35 7.67 13.14
CA LEU A 66 -4.69 8.01 12.68
C LEU A 66 -4.87 7.40 11.28
N MET A 67 -5.96 6.68 11.06
CA MET A 67 -6.29 6.01 9.79
C MET A 67 -7.76 6.24 9.45
N CYS A 68 -8.09 6.18 8.15
CA CYS A 68 -9.46 6.00 7.71
C CYS A 68 -9.75 4.50 7.64
N VAL A 69 -10.67 4.02 8.47
CA VAL A 69 -11.01 2.61 8.63
C VAL A 69 -12.39 2.35 8.03
N HIS A 70 -12.51 1.31 7.20
CA HIS A 70 -13.79 0.91 6.59
C HIS A 70 -14.28 -0.40 7.21
N PRO A 71 -15.45 -0.41 7.86
CA PRO A 71 -16.02 -1.64 8.41
C PRO A 71 -16.51 -2.55 7.29
N TYR A 72 -16.36 -3.86 7.47
CA TYR A 72 -16.99 -4.83 6.58
C TYR A 72 -18.41 -5.15 7.03
N ALA A 73 -19.32 -5.37 6.08
CA ALA A 73 -20.73 -5.63 6.36
C ALA A 73 -20.96 -7.03 6.99
N ASP A 74 -19.97 -7.90 6.88
CA ASP A 74 -19.95 -9.28 7.36
C ASP A 74 -19.07 -9.49 8.60
N ALA A 75 -18.56 -8.40 9.19
CA ALA A 75 -17.80 -8.41 10.43
C ALA A 75 -18.45 -9.33 11.49
N GLY A 76 -17.66 -10.25 12.06
CA GLY A 76 -18.15 -11.12 13.13
C GLY A 76 -18.87 -12.39 12.65
N LYS A 77 -19.12 -12.57 11.35
CA LYS A 77 -19.72 -13.83 10.85
C LYS A 77 -18.72 -14.99 10.96
N GLN A 78 -19.23 -16.18 11.29
CA GLN A 78 -18.41 -17.40 11.29
C GLN A 78 -17.99 -17.77 9.87
N CYS A 79 -16.76 -18.25 9.73
CA CYS A 79 -16.20 -18.65 8.44
C CYS A 79 -15.18 -19.77 8.60
N THR A 80 -14.92 -20.49 7.52
CA THR A 80 -13.86 -21.50 7.40
C THR A 80 -12.88 -21.21 6.27
N ASP A 81 -13.14 -20.15 5.50
CA ASP A 81 -12.28 -19.71 4.40
C ASP A 81 -12.47 -18.22 4.13
N ASN A 82 -11.43 -17.55 3.62
CA ASN A 82 -11.47 -16.15 3.23
C ASN A 82 -12.57 -15.85 2.18
N GLN A 83 -12.89 -16.79 1.29
CA GLN A 83 -13.90 -16.57 0.23
C GLN A 83 -15.33 -16.41 0.77
N GLN A 84 -15.55 -16.67 2.06
CA GLN A 84 -16.83 -16.48 2.73
C GLN A 84 -16.97 -15.08 3.33
N CYS A 85 -15.89 -14.29 3.33
CA CYS A 85 -15.86 -12.96 3.89
C CYS A 85 -15.56 -11.89 2.84
N ASP A 86 -16.01 -10.65 3.07
CA ASP A 86 -15.56 -9.48 2.31
C ASP A 86 -14.07 -9.17 2.58
N GLY A 87 -13.54 -9.75 3.66
CA GLY A 87 -12.18 -9.66 4.12
C GLY A 87 -11.50 -11.01 4.37
N LYS A 88 -10.68 -11.08 5.42
CA LYS A 88 -10.05 -12.32 5.89
C LYS A 88 -10.97 -13.04 6.88
N CYS A 89 -10.96 -14.36 6.82
CA CYS A 89 -11.44 -15.22 7.88
C CYS A 89 -10.31 -15.41 8.90
N VAL A 90 -10.52 -14.99 10.15
CA VAL A 90 -9.45 -14.96 11.16
C VAL A 90 -9.85 -15.63 12.47
N ALA A 91 -8.88 -16.19 13.17
CA ALA A 91 -9.01 -16.79 14.49
C ALA A 91 -7.82 -16.43 15.37
N ALA A 92 -7.85 -16.79 16.66
CA ALA A 92 -6.72 -16.58 17.54
C ALA A 92 -5.56 -17.50 17.10
N PRO A 93 -4.30 -17.04 17.15
CA PRO A 93 -3.15 -17.85 16.71
C PRO A 93 -2.93 -19.08 17.59
N ASP A 94 -3.50 -19.09 18.80
CA ASP A 94 -3.34 -20.15 19.80
C ASP A 94 -4.37 -21.28 19.62
N ASP A 95 -5.33 -21.17 18.68
CA ASP A 95 -6.36 -22.18 18.43
C ASP A 95 -5.80 -23.50 17.83
N GLY A 96 -4.49 -23.55 17.55
CA GLY A 96 -3.74 -24.76 17.20
C GLY A 96 -4.04 -25.32 15.79
N PRO A 97 -3.11 -26.07 15.19
CA PRO A 97 -3.35 -26.71 13.88
C PRO A 97 -4.21 -27.99 13.98
N ASP A 98 -4.52 -28.45 15.20
CA ASP A 98 -5.11 -29.76 15.46
C ASP A 98 -6.64 -29.65 15.59
N GLY A 99 -7.34 -29.75 14.46
CA GLY A 99 -8.80 -29.74 14.40
C GLY A 99 -9.36 -28.85 13.29
N GLU A 100 -10.67 -28.93 13.05
CA GLU A 100 -11.35 -27.97 12.19
C GLU A 100 -11.55 -26.66 12.96
N VAL A 101 -10.95 -25.58 12.46
CA VAL A 101 -11.05 -24.25 13.04
C VAL A 101 -12.15 -23.47 12.33
N VAL A 102 -13.07 -22.93 13.12
CA VAL A 102 -14.04 -21.94 12.66
C VAL A 102 -13.53 -20.57 13.06
N GLY A 103 -13.21 -19.76 12.07
CA GLY A 103 -12.82 -18.37 12.24
C GLY A 103 -14.02 -17.42 12.26
N THR A 104 -13.68 -16.14 12.24
CA THR A 104 -14.61 -15.03 12.20
C THR A 104 -14.16 -14.05 11.11
N CYS A 105 -15.10 -13.54 10.30
CA CYS A 105 -14.80 -12.52 9.31
C CYS A 105 -14.28 -11.25 10.00
N GLN A 106 -13.15 -10.74 9.49
CA GLN A 106 -12.48 -9.57 10.04
C GLN A 106 -13.42 -8.37 10.14
N ALA A 107 -13.20 -7.50 11.13
CA ALA A 107 -14.12 -6.41 11.43
C ALA A 107 -14.06 -5.27 10.39
N ASP A 108 -12.85 -4.94 9.95
CA ASP A 108 -12.57 -3.78 9.10
C ASP A 108 -11.29 -3.97 8.29
N ASP A 109 -11.02 -3.06 7.36
CA ASP A 109 -9.84 -3.07 6.48
C ASP A 109 -8.51 -2.75 7.19
N ALA A 110 -8.57 -2.43 8.48
CA ALA A 110 -7.44 -2.12 9.34
C ALA A 110 -7.28 -3.21 10.42
N LEU A 111 -6.92 -4.42 9.98
CA LEU A 111 -6.72 -5.56 10.85
C LEU A 111 -5.42 -5.44 11.66
N PHE A 112 -5.54 -5.13 12.95
CA PHE A 112 -4.44 -5.02 13.93
C PHE A 112 -4.52 -6.11 15.01
N GLY A 113 -3.40 -6.30 15.71
CA GLY A 113 -3.26 -7.34 16.73
C GLY A 113 -2.69 -8.64 16.17
N CYS A 114 -2.66 -9.67 17.00
CA CYS A 114 -2.23 -11.01 16.61
C CYS A 114 -3.42 -11.86 16.20
N TYR A 115 -3.35 -12.44 15.00
CA TYR A 115 -4.40 -13.29 14.42
C TYR A 115 -3.77 -14.35 13.52
N ALA A 116 -4.54 -15.36 13.18
CA ALA A 116 -4.20 -16.30 12.11
C ALA A 116 -5.34 -16.39 11.09
N GLU A 117 -4.98 -16.46 9.81
CA GLU A 117 -5.98 -16.69 8.75
C GLU A 117 -6.45 -18.15 8.79
N VAL A 118 -7.76 -18.33 8.62
CA VAL A 118 -8.41 -19.62 8.46
C VAL A 118 -8.65 -19.86 6.97
N VAL A 119 -8.06 -20.92 6.44
CA VAL A 119 -8.22 -21.36 5.05
C VAL A 119 -8.52 -22.85 5.05
N ASP A 120 -9.59 -23.25 4.39
CA ASP A 120 -10.08 -24.64 4.40
C ASP A 120 -10.19 -25.24 5.82
N GLY A 121 -10.73 -24.45 6.76
CA GLY A 121 -10.93 -24.84 8.16
C GLY A 121 -9.64 -25.01 8.96
N LYS A 122 -8.52 -24.43 8.52
CA LYS A 122 -7.20 -24.58 9.16
C LYS A 122 -6.49 -23.24 9.34
N LEU A 123 -5.76 -23.10 10.44
CA LEU A 123 -4.83 -21.98 10.62
C LEU A 123 -3.64 -22.13 9.67
N VAL A 124 -3.42 -21.14 8.80
CA VAL A 124 -2.29 -21.21 7.84
C VAL A 124 -1.05 -20.45 8.31
N ARG A 125 -1.20 -19.28 8.95
CA ARG A 125 -0.09 -18.48 9.50
C ARG A 125 -0.59 -17.53 10.58
N ALA A 126 0.11 -17.48 11.71
CA ALA A 126 -0.04 -16.43 12.71
C ALA A 126 0.73 -15.18 12.29
N ILE A 127 0.08 -14.02 12.35
CA ILE A 127 0.63 -12.70 12.04
C ILE A 127 0.27 -11.76 13.18
N CYS A 128 1.21 -10.91 13.59
CA CYS A 128 0.96 -9.82 14.52
C CYS A 128 1.22 -8.49 13.80
N VAL A 129 0.19 -7.67 13.66
CA VAL A 129 0.26 -6.35 13.04
C VAL A 129 0.11 -5.28 14.12
N ASP A 130 0.98 -4.27 14.05
CA ASP A 130 1.09 -3.18 15.01
C ASP A 130 1.24 -1.82 14.34
#